data_AF-A0A8J3IE81-F1
#
_entry.id   AF-A0A8J3IE81-F1
#
_cell.length_a   1.000
_cell.length_b   1.000
_cell.length_c   1.000
_cell.angle_alpha   90.00
_cell.angle_beta   90.00
_cell.angle_gamma   90.00
#
_symmetry.space_group_name_H-M   'P 1'
#
loop_
_entity.id
_entity.type
_entity.pdbx_description
1 polymer ?
#
loop_
_entity_poly.entity_id
_entity_poly.type
_entity_poly.pdbx_seq_one_letter_code
_entity_poly.pdbx_strand_id
1 'polypeptide(L)'
;MPSQIVHRVLELLSNANLLTEVTEEEIQGPEEDTSLISEVGSLLYSEHSDLRRFLYYDAEYLYEEDDLIRLLNEFAEATDGEWPLQNAQADWDGLQANVAFDFYDQHISWTFQQESDWVSCEFYERIGALAQQHLPGVFVNLPTSDQCACHLYLPKEIATEVAFLAMLNEEPELDHPLLMHVFAEVQRLGWLVDVPFARQICGASSPSLLEAWLPGHVMVRSLWTENSLLASRNGSDYYEGAIRDLAQLTRGEWNPQQVWCTNDEEKPGISIAFDFRNEHFTWHLAPAASQVPETFSAHLTLFAKDFLSGDFVEVRMNQGESAYLYLPRATAKALQRSSSER
;
A
#
# COMPACT_ATOMS: atom_id res chain seq x y z
N MET A 1 -7.01 -17.03 -7.56
CA MET A 1 -7.20 -15.61 -7.21
C MET A 1 -6.05 -14.77 -7.73
N PRO A 2 -4.76 -15.18 -7.58
CA PRO A 2 -3.64 -14.53 -8.27
C PRO A 2 -3.89 -14.31 -9.76
N SER A 3 -4.56 -15.27 -10.42
CA SER A 3 -5.00 -15.14 -11.81
C SER A 3 -5.88 -13.92 -12.13
N GLN A 4 -6.72 -13.43 -11.21
CA GLN A 4 -7.52 -12.22 -11.45
C GLN A 4 -6.70 -10.94 -11.37
N ILE A 5 -5.73 -10.91 -10.43
CA ILE A 5 -4.81 -9.78 -10.28
C ILE A 5 -3.93 -9.67 -11.51
N VAL A 6 -3.32 -10.77 -11.94
CA VAL A 6 -2.46 -10.78 -13.11
C VAL A 6 -3.25 -10.38 -14.35
N HIS A 7 -4.41 -11.01 -14.59
CA HIS A 7 -5.28 -10.64 -15.71
C HIS A 7 -5.57 -9.14 -15.73
N ARG A 8 -5.89 -8.55 -14.56
CA ARG A 8 -6.15 -7.11 -14.45
C ARG A 8 -4.91 -6.27 -14.76
N VAL A 9 -3.72 -6.67 -14.29
CA VAL A 9 -2.46 -5.99 -14.63
C VAL A 9 -2.23 -6.04 -16.14
N LEU A 10 -2.39 -7.20 -16.77
CA LEU A 10 -2.23 -7.35 -18.23
C LEU A 10 -3.23 -6.52 -19.02
N GLU A 11 -4.50 -6.46 -18.58
CA GLU A 11 -5.50 -5.55 -19.16
C GLU A 11 -5.05 -4.08 -19.08
N LEU A 12 -4.53 -3.65 -17.93
CA LEU A 12 -4.06 -2.26 -17.74
C LEU A 12 -2.89 -1.94 -18.67
N LEU A 13 -1.90 -2.85 -18.76
CA LEU A 13 -0.76 -2.70 -19.65
C LEU A 13 -1.18 -2.69 -21.14
N SER A 14 -2.12 -3.57 -21.52
CA SER A 14 -2.68 -3.62 -22.88
C SER A 14 -3.45 -2.35 -23.24
N ASN A 15 -4.32 -1.87 -22.34
CA ASN A 15 -5.08 -0.62 -22.53
C ASN A 15 -4.17 0.62 -22.63
N ALA A 16 -3.00 0.58 -21.98
CA ALA A 16 -1.97 1.61 -22.10
C ALA A 16 -1.11 1.47 -23.38
N ASN A 17 -1.41 0.51 -24.26
CA ASN A 17 -0.65 0.15 -25.46
C ASN A 17 0.81 -0.21 -25.16
N LEU A 18 1.06 -0.77 -23.99
CA LEU A 18 2.38 -1.24 -23.63
C LEU A 18 2.61 -2.65 -24.18
N LEU A 19 1.60 -3.52 -24.14
CA LEU A 19 1.69 -4.87 -24.70
C LEU A 19 1.34 -4.87 -26.20
N THR A 20 2.30 -5.20 -27.05
CA THR A 20 2.08 -5.44 -28.49
C THR A 20 1.69 -6.90 -28.73
N GLU A 21 0.61 -7.12 -29.49
CA GLU A 21 0.23 -8.44 -30.03
C GLU A 21 -0.18 -9.55 -29.02
N VAL A 22 -0.40 -9.23 -27.74
CA VAL A 22 -0.91 -10.23 -26.79
C VAL A 22 -2.38 -10.53 -27.07
N THR A 23 -2.69 -11.80 -27.35
CA THR A 23 -4.05 -12.28 -27.62
C THR A 23 -4.87 -12.36 -26.32
N GLU A 24 -6.21 -12.29 -26.42
CA GLU A 24 -7.08 -12.51 -25.26
C GLU A 24 -6.83 -13.89 -24.60
N GLU A 25 -6.39 -14.89 -25.39
CA GLU A 25 -6.03 -16.22 -24.89
C GLU A 25 -4.76 -16.21 -24.03
N GLU A 26 -3.79 -15.34 -24.34
CA GLU A 26 -2.58 -15.15 -23.55
C GLU A 26 -2.82 -14.28 -22.30
N ILE A 27 -3.74 -13.32 -22.37
CA ILE A 27 -4.16 -12.52 -21.21
C ILE A 27 -4.94 -13.37 -20.19
N GLN A 28 -5.68 -14.39 -20.65
CA GLN A 28 -6.40 -15.31 -19.76
C GLN A 28 -5.49 -16.12 -18.84
N GLY A 29 -4.19 -16.18 -19.14
CA GLY A 29 -3.14 -16.77 -18.30
C GLY A 29 -3.24 -18.30 -18.17
N PRO A 30 -2.18 -18.96 -17.69
CA PRO A 30 -2.24 -20.34 -17.23
C PRO A 30 -3.28 -20.53 -16.09
N GLU A 31 -3.95 -21.68 -16.05
CA GLU A 31 -4.84 -22.05 -14.93
C GLU A 31 -4.09 -22.27 -13.60
N GLU A 32 -2.75 -22.20 -13.59
CA GLU A 32 -1.88 -22.52 -12.45
C GLU A 32 -1.43 -21.26 -11.69
N ASP A 33 -1.22 -21.44 -10.38
CA ASP A 33 -0.77 -20.41 -9.42
C ASP A 33 0.68 -19.99 -9.75
N THR A 34 0.81 -19.08 -10.70
CA THR A 34 2.09 -18.51 -11.13
C THR A 34 2.26 -17.13 -10.52
N SER A 35 3.50 -16.76 -10.20
CA SER A 35 3.78 -15.45 -9.59
C SER A 35 3.56 -14.34 -10.60
N LEU A 36 3.06 -13.18 -10.14
CA LEU A 36 2.84 -12.00 -10.98
C LEU A 36 4.10 -11.64 -11.79
N ILE A 37 5.28 -11.72 -11.18
CA ILE A 37 6.55 -11.47 -11.85
C ILE A 37 6.84 -12.51 -12.93
N SER A 38 6.55 -13.79 -12.71
CA SER A 38 6.78 -14.81 -13.73
C SER A 38 5.87 -14.59 -14.93
N GLU A 39 4.59 -14.29 -14.73
CA GLU A 39 3.65 -14.08 -15.83
C GLU A 39 3.92 -12.77 -16.55
N VAL A 40 3.94 -11.65 -15.82
CA VAL A 40 4.26 -10.33 -16.37
C VAL A 40 5.65 -10.36 -17.00
N GLY A 41 6.66 -10.85 -16.29
CA GLY A 41 8.01 -10.99 -16.80
C GLY A 41 8.09 -11.86 -18.06
N SER A 42 7.43 -13.02 -18.11
CA SER A 42 7.45 -13.89 -19.29
C SER A 42 6.84 -13.23 -20.53
N LEU A 43 5.74 -12.49 -20.35
CA LEU A 43 5.10 -11.74 -21.43
C LEU A 43 5.96 -10.55 -21.85
N LEU A 44 6.59 -9.87 -20.89
CA LEU A 44 7.45 -8.71 -21.13
C LEU A 44 8.84 -9.08 -21.71
N TYR A 45 9.36 -10.29 -21.45
CA TYR A 45 10.61 -10.79 -22.02
C TYR A 45 10.44 -11.62 -23.31
N SER A 46 9.20 -11.95 -23.67
CA SER A 46 8.93 -12.65 -24.93
C SER A 46 9.29 -11.77 -26.14
N GLU A 47 9.57 -12.40 -27.29
CA GLU A 47 9.85 -11.71 -28.56
C GLU A 47 8.70 -10.78 -29.03
N HIS A 48 7.57 -10.75 -28.30
CA HIS A 48 6.37 -9.96 -28.57
C HIS A 48 6.31 -8.62 -27.82
N SER A 49 7.30 -8.33 -26.97
CA SER A 49 7.30 -7.15 -26.10
C SER A 49 8.48 -6.22 -26.41
N ASP A 50 8.16 -5.04 -26.95
CA ASP A 50 9.08 -3.89 -27.01
C ASP A 50 9.21 -3.18 -25.63
N LEU A 51 8.67 -3.74 -24.54
CA LEU A 51 8.81 -3.11 -23.22
C LEU A 51 10.22 -3.27 -22.67
N ARG A 52 11.09 -2.35 -23.10
CA ARG A 52 12.30 -1.96 -22.36
C ARG A 52 11.99 -1.42 -20.96
N ARG A 53 10.71 -1.25 -20.62
CA ARG A 53 10.19 -0.63 -19.40
C ARG A 53 10.18 -1.53 -18.16
N PHE A 54 10.69 -2.75 -18.29
CA PHE A 54 10.86 -3.71 -17.21
C PHE A 54 12.32 -3.73 -16.75
N LEU A 55 12.53 -3.61 -15.44
CA LEU A 55 13.83 -3.58 -14.82
C LEU A 55 13.94 -4.71 -13.80
N TYR A 56 14.96 -5.56 -13.95
CA TYR A 56 15.25 -6.66 -13.03
C TYR A 56 16.76 -6.76 -12.79
N TYR A 57 17.16 -6.62 -11.54
CA TYR A 57 18.56 -6.65 -11.12
C TYR A 57 18.70 -7.20 -9.72
N ASP A 58 19.93 -7.55 -9.33
CA ASP A 58 20.27 -7.97 -7.97
C ASP A 58 20.44 -6.74 -7.08
N ALA A 59 19.57 -6.58 -6.07
CA ALA A 59 19.61 -5.41 -5.21
C ALA A 59 20.75 -5.45 -4.18
N GLU A 60 21.39 -6.60 -3.96
CA GLU A 60 22.54 -6.81 -3.07
C GLU A 60 23.89 -6.70 -3.82
N TYR A 61 23.93 -5.96 -4.93
CA TYR A 61 25.12 -5.89 -5.79
C TYR A 61 25.61 -4.46 -6.06
N LEU A 62 25.77 -3.64 -5.01
CA LEU A 62 26.43 -2.34 -5.07
C LEU A 62 27.78 -2.35 -4.33
N TYR A 63 28.86 -2.64 -5.05
CA TYR A 63 30.21 -2.71 -4.47
C TYR A 63 31.12 -1.56 -4.91
N GLU A 64 30.92 -1.04 -6.13
CA GLU A 64 31.79 -0.05 -6.75
C GLU A 64 31.00 1.13 -7.36
N GLU A 65 31.70 2.23 -7.69
CA GLU A 65 31.13 3.40 -8.38
C GLU A 65 30.41 3.01 -9.68
N ASP A 66 31.01 2.10 -10.44
CA ASP A 66 30.47 1.61 -11.70
C ASP A 66 29.14 0.86 -11.54
N ASP A 67 28.89 0.22 -10.38
CA ASP A 67 27.61 -0.45 -10.12
C ASP A 67 26.46 0.55 -9.99
N LEU A 68 26.69 1.69 -9.32
CA LEU A 68 25.70 2.77 -9.20
C LEU A 68 25.43 3.42 -10.56
N ILE A 69 26.47 3.64 -11.36
CA ILE A 69 26.32 4.18 -12.72
C ILE A 69 25.54 3.18 -13.59
N ARG A 70 25.86 1.88 -13.52
CA ARG A 70 25.11 0.85 -14.24
C ARG A 70 23.65 0.87 -13.83
N LEU A 71 23.36 0.83 -12.53
CA LEU A 71 21.99 0.86 -12.02
C LEU A 71 21.22 2.11 -12.49
N LEU A 72 21.85 3.28 -12.45
CA LEU A 72 21.25 4.52 -12.94
C LEU A 72 20.92 4.45 -14.44
N ASN A 73 21.82 3.87 -15.25
CA ASN A 73 21.58 3.65 -16.68
C ASN A 73 20.42 2.67 -16.90
N GLU A 74 20.34 1.58 -16.14
CA GLU A 74 19.23 0.63 -16.26
C GLU A 74 17.88 1.28 -15.96
N PHE A 75 17.79 2.12 -14.92
CA PHE A 75 16.59 2.92 -14.67
C PHE A 75 16.28 3.90 -15.82
N ALA A 76 17.27 4.57 -16.38
CA ALA A 76 17.07 5.48 -17.52
C ALA A 76 16.63 4.74 -18.79
N GLU A 77 17.23 3.58 -19.09
CA GLU A 77 16.85 2.71 -20.20
C GLU A 77 15.41 2.21 -20.06
N ALA A 78 14.98 1.90 -18.83
CA ALA A 78 13.61 1.52 -18.53
C ALA A 78 12.57 2.62 -18.85
N THR A 79 13.00 3.86 -19.02
CA THR A 79 12.09 4.93 -19.44
C THR A 79 11.85 4.99 -20.95
N ASP A 80 12.49 4.11 -21.72
CA ASP A 80 12.43 4.07 -23.18
C ASP A 80 12.75 5.44 -23.82
N GLY A 81 13.77 6.10 -23.27
CA GLY A 81 14.29 7.38 -23.75
C GLY A 81 13.60 8.63 -23.18
N GLU A 82 12.59 8.49 -22.31
CA GLU A 82 11.96 9.63 -21.63
C GLU A 82 12.91 10.31 -20.62
N TRP A 83 13.88 9.56 -20.08
CA TRP A 83 14.99 10.04 -19.28
C TRP A 83 16.29 9.99 -20.09
N PRO A 84 16.69 11.09 -20.76
CA PRO A 84 17.92 11.16 -21.54
C PRO A 84 19.14 11.38 -20.61
N LEU A 85 19.49 10.35 -19.84
CA LEU A 85 20.63 10.36 -18.92
C LEU A 85 21.94 10.62 -19.67
N GLN A 86 22.73 11.60 -19.21
CA GLN A 86 24.01 11.96 -19.81
C GLN A 86 25.07 12.21 -18.73
N ASN A 87 26.34 11.99 -19.08
CA ASN A 87 27.51 12.32 -18.24
C ASN A 87 27.41 11.78 -16.79
N ALA A 88 26.82 10.60 -16.62
CA ALA A 88 26.66 9.97 -15.31
C ALA A 88 28.03 9.67 -14.67
N GLN A 89 28.15 10.02 -13.39
CA GLN A 89 29.32 9.83 -12.55
C GLN A 89 28.85 9.41 -11.16
N ALA A 90 29.65 8.59 -10.47
CA ALA A 90 29.44 8.24 -9.08
C ALA A 90 30.76 8.34 -8.32
N ASP A 91 30.67 8.65 -7.03
CA ASP A 91 31.79 8.58 -6.11
C ASP A 91 31.32 8.08 -4.73
N TRP A 92 32.27 7.64 -3.90
CA TRP A 92 32.03 7.21 -2.53
C TRP A 92 32.93 7.96 -1.55
N ASP A 93 32.35 8.46 -0.47
CA ASP A 93 33.06 8.98 0.70
C ASP A 93 32.63 8.17 1.95
N GLY A 94 33.31 7.04 2.17
CA GLY A 94 32.97 6.12 3.24
C GLY A 94 31.63 5.41 2.99
N LEU A 95 30.63 5.70 3.84
CA LEU A 95 29.25 5.18 3.72
C LEU A 95 28.32 6.14 2.98
N GLN A 96 28.87 7.18 2.36
CA GLN A 96 28.11 8.14 1.58
C GLN A 96 28.39 7.92 0.10
N ALA A 97 27.34 7.76 -0.69
CA ALA A 97 27.42 7.69 -2.14
C ALA A 97 26.98 9.02 -2.76
N ASN A 98 27.67 9.47 -3.80
CA ASN A 98 27.25 10.54 -4.67
C ASN A 98 26.96 9.98 -6.06
N VAL A 99 25.90 10.48 -6.68
CA VAL A 99 25.60 10.22 -8.09
C VAL A 99 25.30 11.57 -8.75
N ALA A 100 25.99 11.87 -9.84
CA ALA A 100 25.80 13.09 -10.61
C ALA A 100 25.58 12.78 -12.09
N PHE A 101 24.69 13.52 -12.75
CA PHE A 101 24.37 13.33 -14.16
C PHE A 101 23.68 14.58 -14.73
N ASP A 102 23.60 14.66 -16.05
CA ASP A 102 22.89 15.72 -16.75
C ASP A 102 21.50 15.24 -17.19
N PHE A 103 20.50 16.10 -17.01
CA PHE A 103 19.10 15.87 -17.37
C PHE A 103 18.45 17.17 -17.84
N TYR A 104 17.96 17.21 -19.09
CA TYR A 104 17.40 18.41 -19.74
C TYR A 104 18.25 19.68 -19.49
N ASP A 105 19.55 19.59 -19.82
CA ASP A 105 20.54 20.66 -19.67
C ASP A 105 20.82 21.10 -18.22
N GLN A 106 20.33 20.36 -17.22
CA GLN A 106 20.61 20.59 -15.80
C GLN A 106 21.55 19.52 -15.25
N HIS A 107 22.57 19.96 -14.52
CA HIS A 107 23.41 19.07 -13.75
C HIS A 107 22.73 18.73 -12.42
N ILE A 108 22.39 17.47 -12.24
CA ILE A 108 21.79 16.91 -11.02
C ILE A 108 22.89 16.19 -10.25
N SER A 109 22.94 16.43 -8.94
CA SER A 109 23.78 15.65 -8.01
C SER A 109 22.93 15.22 -6.82
N TRP A 110 22.99 13.93 -6.52
CA TRP A 110 22.36 13.30 -5.38
C TRP A 110 23.43 12.79 -4.44
N THR A 111 23.17 12.94 -3.16
CA THR A 111 24.01 12.37 -2.12
C THR A 111 23.11 11.65 -1.14
N PHE A 112 23.48 10.42 -0.78
CA PHE A 112 22.69 9.56 0.08
C PHE A 112 23.56 8.60 0.91
N GLN A 113 23.01 8.06 1.99
CA GLN A 113 23.68 7.03 2.79
C GLN A 113 23.57 5.66 2.13
N GLN A 114 24.69 4.93 2.10
CA GLN A 114 24.87 3.61 1.53
C GLN A 114 25.61 2.74 2.56
N GLU A 115 24.85 2.17 3.49
CA GLU A 115 25.38 1.48 4.68
C GLU A 115 25.75 0.00 4.43
N SER A 116 25.30 -0.57 3.31
CA SER A 116 25.56 -1.95 2.90
C SER A 116 25.76 -2.06 1.39
N ASP A 117 25.86 -3.28 0.88
CA ASP A 117 25.83 -3.63 -0.55
C ASP A 117 24.42 -3.65 -1.15
N TRP A 118 23.39 -3.40 -0.33
CA TRP A 118 22.00 -3.30 -0.78
C TRP A 118 21.66 -1.91 -1.30
N VAL A 119 20.94 -1.78 -2.41
CA VAL A 119 20.48 -0.47 -2.91
C VAL A 119 19.75 0.32 -1.81
N SER A 120 20.27 1.51 -1.50
CA SER A 120 19.71 2.37 -0.46
C SER A 120 18.28 2.84 -0.78
N CYS A 121 17.43 2.89 0.24
CA CYS A 121 16.08 3.46 0.13
C CYS A 121 16.09 4.91 -0.33
N GLU A 122 17.09 5.68 0.08
CA GLU A 122 17.25 7.08 -0.36
C GLU A 122 17.50 7.16 -1.88
N PHE A 123 18.19 6.18 -2.48
CA PHE A 123 18.35 6.12 -3.94
C PHE A 123 16.99 5.97 -4.63
N TYR A 124 16.14 5.04 -4.17
CA TYR A 124 14.78 4.90 -4.69
C TYR A 124 13.92 6.14 -4.48
N GLU A 125 14.12 6.88 -3.38
CA GLU A 125 13.43 8.15 -3.15
C GLU A 125 13.81 9.18 -4.21
N ARG A 126 15.08 9.27 -4.58
CA ARG A 126 15.57 10.17 -5.63
C ARG A 126 15.03 9.78 -7.02
N ILE A 127 15.10 8.50 -7.37
CA ILE A 127 14.57 7.98 -8.64
C ILE A 127 13.06 8.25 -8.75
N GLY A 128 12.31 7.88 -7.70
CA GLY A 128 10.87 8.11 -7.65
C GLY A 128 10.49 9.59 -7.75
N ALA A 129 11.21 10.46 -7.04
CA ALA A 129 10.98 11.91 -7.10
C ALA A 129 11.27 12.49 -8.48
N LEU A 130 12.37 12.07 -9.13
CA LEU A 130 12.71 12.50 -10.49
C LEU A 130 11.62 12.09 -11.48
N ALA A 131 11.21 10.82 -11.46
CA ALA A 131 10.16 10.32 -12.34
C ALA A 131 8.82 11.04 -12.12
N GLN A 132 8.40 11.16 -10.86
CA GLN A 132 7.14 11.84 -10.51
C GLN A 132 7.11 13.30 -10.99
N GLN A 133 8.22 14.03 -10.87
CA GLN A 133 8.25 15.47 -11.16
C GLN A 133 8.52 15.79 -12.62
N HIS A 134 9.34 14.99 -13.29
CA HIS A 134 9.91 15.38 -14.59
C HIS A 134 9.58 14.42 -15.73
N LEU A 135 9.15 13.20 -15.44
CA LEU A 135 8.87 12.22 -16.47
C LEU A 135 7.35 12.03 -16.66
N PRO A 136 6.91 11.63 -17.87
CA PRO A 136 5.51 11.25 -18.13
C PRO A 136 5.04 10.06 -17.28
N GLY A 137 5.91 9.09 -17.03
CA GLY A 137 5.64 7.89 -16.23
C GLY A 137 6.28 7.91 -14.84
N VAL A 138 6.09 6.82 -14.10
CA VAL A 138 6.64 6.56 -12.77
C VAL A 138 7.03 5.09 -12.63
N PHE A 139 7.93 4.81 -11.69
CA PHE A 139 8.31 3.43 -11.36
C PHE A 139 7.33 2.81 -10.36
N VAL A 140 6.97 1.56 -10.62
CA VAL A 140 6.15 0.69 -9.78
C VAL A 140 6.97 -0.52 -9.39
N ASN A 141 7.03 -0.83 -8.09
CA ASN A 141 7.68 -2.04 -7.59
C ASN A 141 6.78 -3.25 -7.82
N LEU A 142 7.35 -4.32 -8.38
CA LEU A 142 6.77 -5.65 -8.37
C LEU A 142 7.53 -6.46 -7.31
N PRO A 143 6.96 -6.73 -6.13
CA PRO A 143 7.75 -7.32 -5.07
C PRO A 143 8.19 -8.75 -5.41
N THR A 144 9.44 -9.05 -5.07
CA THR A 144 10.11 -10.34 -5.24
C THR A 144 10.29 -11.00 -3.88
N SER A 145 10.44 -12.32 -3.87
CA SER A 145 10.72 -13.09 -2.65
C SER A 145 12.22 -13.28 -2.37
N ASP A 146 13.11 -12.71 -3.19
CA ASP A 146 14.55 -12.89 -3.12
C ASP A 146 15.29 -11.55 -3.08
N GLN A 147 16.62 -11.58 -3.23
CA GLN A 147 17.47 -10.38 -3.24
C GLN A 147 17.35 -9.55 -4.53
N CYS A 148 16.63 -10.04 -5.54
CA CYS A 148 16.44 -9.29 -6.78
C CYS A 148 15.39 -8.20 -6.57
N ALA A 149 15.49 -7.10 -7.30
CA ALA A 149 14.43 -6.10 -7.37
C ALA A 149 13.83 -6.08 -8.77
N CYS A 150 12.53 -5.86 -8.84
CA CYS A 150 11.77 -5.89 -10.07
C CYS A 150 10.86 -4.66 -10.17
N HIS A 151 11.03 -3.85 -11.21
CA HIS A 151 10.29 -2.60 -11.38
C HIS A 151 9.72 -2.45 -12.78
N LEU A 152 8.57 -1.79 -12.87
CA LEU A 152 7.96 -1.34 -14.11
C LEU A 152 7.97 0.17 -14.20
N TYR A 153 8.39 0.73 -15.33
CA TYR A 153 8.16 2.13 -15.64
C TYR A 153 6.86 2.30 -16.43
N LEU A 154 5.85 2.90 -15.79
CA LEU A 154 4.48 2.94 -16.32
C LEU A 154 3.97 4.38 -16.46
N PRO A 155 3.06 4.65 -17.41
CA PRO A 155 2.28 5.88 -17.43
C PRO A 155 1.58 6.09 -16.07
N LYS A 156 1.56 7.34 -15.60
CA LYS A 156 0.98 7.70 -14.29
C LYS A 156 -0.49 7.30 -14.16
N GLU A 157 -1.22 7.24 -15.27
CA GLU A 157 -2.64 6.91 -15.34
C GLU A 157 -2.94 5.49 -14.84
N ILE A 158 -2.01 4.55 -15.00
CA ILE A 158 -2.18 3.15 -14.60
C ILE A 158 -1.29 2.74 -13.41
N ALA A 159 -0.25 3.51 -13.13
CA ALA A 159 0.78 3.13 -12.16
C ALA A 159 0.24 2.83 -10.76
N THR A 160 -0.67 3.67 -10.24
CA THR A 160 -1.22 3.51 -8.89
C THR A 160 -2.06 2.23 -8.75
N GLU A 161 -2.83 1.85 -9.79
CA GLU A 161 -3.61 0.61 -9.79
C GLU A 161 -2.68 -0.62 -9.90
N VAL A 162 -1.66 -0.56 -10.76
CA VAL A 162 -0.67 -1.66 -10.86
C VAL A 162 0.11 -1.83 -9.56
N ALA A 163 0.53 -0.74 -8.90
CA ALA A 163 1.21 -0.82 -7.60
C ALA A 163 0.32 -1.44 -6.51
N PHE A 164 -0.97 -1.11 -6.52
CA PHE A 164 -1.94 -1.71 -5.61
C PHE A 164 -2.12 -3.22 -5.85
N LEU A 165 -2.28 -3.60 -7.11
CA LEU A 165 -2.43 -5.00 -7.54
C LEU A 165 -1.18 -5.83 -7.22
N ALA A 166 0.01 -5.27 -7.45
CA ALA A 166 1.28 -5.92 -7.15
C ALA A 166 1.43 -6.19 -5.66
N MET A 167 1.08 -5.24 -4.79
CA MET A 167 1.06 -5.48 -3.35
C MET A 167 0.05 -6.56 -2.97
N LEU A 168 -1.17 -6.48 -3.51
CA LEU A 168 -2.24 -7.40 -3.17
C LEU A 168 -1.86 -8.85 -3.54
N ASN A 169 -1.13 -9.03 -4.64
CA ASN A 169 -0.63 -10.34 -5.07
C ASN A 169 0.26 -11.03 -4.02
N GLU A 170 1.07 -10.25 -3.30
CA GLU A 170 2.03 -10.77 -2.31
C GLU A 170 1.38 -11.14 -0.98
N GLU A 171 0.10 -10.82 -0.81
CA GLU A 171 -0.61 -10.90 0.46
C GLU A 171 -1.86 -11.77 0.26
N PRO A 172 -1.69 -13.08 -0.05
CA PRO A 172 -2.76 -13.99 -0.45
C PRO A 172 -3.80 -14.24 0.65
N GLU A 173 -3.47 -13.96 1.91
CA GLU A 173 -4.39 -14.09 3.04
C GLU A 173 -5.39 -12.93 3.15
N LEU A 174 -5.17 -11.82 2.43
CA LEU A 174 -6.09 -10.69 2.40
C LEU A 174 -7.35 -11.00 1.58
N ASP A 175 -8.45 -10.34 1.91
CA ASP A 175 -9.68 -10.41 1.10
C ASP A 175 -9.51 -9.61 -0.20
N HIS A 176 -8.90 -10.24 -1.21
CA HIS A 176 -8.57 -9.59 -2.48
C HIS A 176 -9.79 -8.92 -3.13
N PRO A 177 -10.95 -9.57 -3.32
CA PRO A 177 -12.04 -8.91 -4.02
C PRO A 177 -12.71 -7.80 -3.17
N LEU A 178 -12.67 -7.87 -1.82
CA LEU A 178 -13.09 -6.72 -1.01
C LEU A 178 -12.12 -5.55 -1.21
N LEU A 179 -10.81 -5.79 -1.15
CA LEU A 179 -9.79 -4.77 -1.34
C LEU A 179 -9.84 -4.15 -2.74
N MET A 180 -10.08 -4.94 -3.78
CA MET A 180 -10.32 -4.44 -5.14
C MET A 180 -11.54 -3.51 -5.21
N HIS A 181 -12.65 -3.87 -4.55
CA HIS A 181 -13.82 -2.99 -4.49
C HIS A 181 -13.55 -1.72 -3.68
N VAL A 182 -12.82 -1.84 -2.56
CA VAL A 182 -12.41 -0.68 -1.76
C VAL A 182 -11.58 0.27 -2.63
N PHE A 183 -10.56 -0.24 -3.32
CA PHE A 183 -9.70 0.50 -4.23
C PHE A 183 -10.51 1.26 -5.30
N ALA A 184 -11.40 0.55 -6.00
CA ALA A 184 -12.25 1.16 -7.03
C ALA A 184 -13.13 2.29 -6.47
N GLU A 185 -13.70 2.12 -5.27
CA GLU A 185 -14.52 3.14 -4.64
C GLU A 185 -13.70 4.35 -4.18
N VAL A 186 -12.53 4.15 -3.58
CA VAL A 186 -11.67 5.28 -3.15
C VAL A 186 -11.06 6.02 -4.34
N GLN A 187 -10.78 5.31 -5.44
CA GLN A 187 -10.38 5.91 -6.72
C GLN A 187 -11.51 6.78 -7.27
N ARG A 188 -12.75 6.26 -7.31
CA ARG A 188 -13.94 7.00 -7.77
C ARG A 188 -14.22 8.24 -6.92
N LEU A 189 -13.88 8.19 -5.63
CA LEU A 189 -13.98 9.32 -4.70
C LEU A 189 -12.83 10.33 -4.83
N GLY A 190 -11.77 10.01 -5.59
CA GLY A 190 -10.58 10.83 -5.74
C GLY A 190 -9.75 10.93 -4.46
N TRP A 191 -9.75 9.87 -3.63
CA TRP A 191 -9.03 9.84 -2.35
C TRP A 191 -7.64 9.22 -2.45
N LEU A 192 -7.38 8.48 -3.53
CA LEU A 192 -6.06 7.90 -3.77
C LEU A 192 -5.03 9.00 -4.01
N VAL A 193 -3.87 8.81 -3.39
CA VAL A 193 -2.65 9.57 -3.69
C VAL A 193 -1.60 8.65 -4.30
N ASP A 194 -0.70 9.21 -5.09
CA ASP A 194 0.47 8.48 -5.58
C ASP A 194 1.36 8.07 -4.40
N VAL A 195 1.74 6.79 -4.34
CA VAL A 195 2.65 6.31 -3.31
C VAL A 195 4.09 6.44 -3.80
N PRO A 196 4.96 7.15 -3.04
CA PRO A 196 6.36 7.30 -3.41
C PRO A 196 7.02 5.94 -3.65
N PHE A 197 7.79 5.84 -4.74
CA PHE A 197 8.43 4.60 -5.17
C PHE A 197 9.22 3.90 -4.04
N ALA A 198 10.03 4.64 -3.28
CA ALA A 198 10.76 4.09 -2.15
C ALA A 198 9.88 3.47 -1.06
N ARG A 199 8.66 3.97 -0.84
CA ARG A 199 7.73 3.36 0.12
C ARG A 199 7.22 2.00 -0.36
N GLN A 200 7.11 1.80 -1.67
CA GLN A 200 6.73 0.52 -2.26
C GLN A 200 7.82 -0.55 -2.08
N ILE A 201 9.08 -0.13 -1.91
CA ILE A 201 10.24 -1.02 -1.82
C ILE A 201 10.65 -1.25 -0.36
N CYS A 202 10.87 -0.15 0.38
CA CYS A 202 11.52 -0.19 1.68
C CYS A 202 10.56 -0.14 2.88
N GLY A 203 9.28 0.18 2.65
CA GLY A 203 8.38 0.58 3.72
C GLY A 203 7.17 -0.31 3.94
N ALA A 204 6.93 -1.29 3.07
CA ALA A 204 5.57 -1.75 2.83
C ALA A 204 5.22 -3.06 3.54
N SER A 205 4.72 -2.98 4.78
CA SER A 205 3.65 -3.92 5.16
C SER A 205 2.36 -3.47 4.46
N SER A 206 1.45 -4.40 4.10
CA SER A 206 0.11 -4.05 3.58
C SER A 206 -0.60 -2.91 4.32
N PRO A 207 -0.63 -2.88 5.66
CA PRO A 207 -1.09 -1.74 6.46
C PRO A 207 -0.52 -0.38 6.03
N SER A 208 0.80 -0.30 5.95
CA SER A 208 1.51 0.95 5.71
C SER A 208 1.26 1.50 4.30
N LEU A 209 1.04 0.62 3.32
CA LEU A 209 0.74 1.01 1.95
C LEU A 209 -0.68 1.55 1.81
N LEU A 210 -1.66 0.94 2.47
CA LEU A 210 -3.01 1.49 2.49
C LEU A 210 -3.07 2.84 3.17
N GLU A 211 -2.35 3.03 4.28
CA GLU A 211 -2.18 4.36 4.89
C GLU A 211 -1.51 5.36 3.95
N ALA A 212 -0.54 4.89 3.15
CA ALA A 212 0.15 5.73 2.17
C ALA A 212 -0.77 6.13 0.99
N TRP A 213 -1.65 5.24 0.50
CA TRP A 213 -2.61 5.57 -0.56
C TRP A 213 -3.79 6.41 -0.08
N LEU A 214 -4.17 6.30 1.19
CA LEU A 214 -5.36 6.90 1.77
C LEU A 214 -5.04 7.79 2.99
N PRO A 215 -4.15 8.79 2.85
CA PRO A 215 -3.71 9.59 3.98
C PRO A 215 -4.89 10.32 4.63
N GLY A 216 -5.12 10.04 5.92
CA GLY A 216 -6.23 10.61 6.69
C GLY A 216 -7.62 10.07 6.34
N HIS A 217 -7.69 8.99 5.56
CA HIS A 217 -8.93 8.32 5.15
C HIS A 217 -9.04 6.87 5.62
N VAL A 218 -7.91 6.28 6.01
CA VAL A 218 -7.82 4.95 6.62
C VAL A 218 -7.10 5.06 7.96
N MET A 219 -7.48 4.21 8.89
CA MET A 219 -6.75 3.94 10.11
C MET A 219 -6.44 2.46 10.15
N VAL A 220 -5.15 2.09 10.21
CA VAL A 220 -4.78 0.69 10.43
C VAL A 220 -4.38 0.48 11.89
N ARG A 221 -5.05 -0.47 12.53
CA ARG A 221 -4.81 -0.82 13.92
C ARG A 221 -4.88 -2.33 14.09
N SER A 222 -3.89 -2.89 14.76
CA SER A 222 -4.04 -4.19 15.42
C SER A 222 -4.92 -4.01 16.63
N LEU A 223 -6.25 -4.06 16.48
CA LEU A 223 -7.13 -3.97 17.65
C LEU A 223 -6.85 -5.12 18.64
N TRP A 224 -6.09 -6.16 18.22
CA TRP A 224 -5.86 -7.41 18.95
C TRP A 224 -4.52 -8.09 18.62
N THR A 225 -3.70 -8.31 19.64
CA THR A 225 -2.83 -9.50 19.71
C THR A 225 -3.06 -10.16 21.08
N GLU A 226 -3.10 -11.50 21.18
CA GLU A 226 -3.27 -12.19 22.49
C GLU A 226 -2.24 -11.74 23.54
N ASN A 227 -1.08 -11.26 23.07
CA ASN A 227 -0.03 -10.67 23.90
C ASN A 227 -0.38 -9.26 24.43
N SER A 228 -1.17 -8.43 23.74
CA SER A 228 -1.45 -7.05 24.18
C SER A 228 -2.45 -6.97 25.34
N LEU A 229 -3.41 -7.89 25.41
CA LEU A 229 -4.32 -8.04 26.56
C LEU A 229 -3.61 -8.58 27.81
N LEU A 230 -2.75 -9.59 27.64
CA LEU A 230 -2.08 -10.25 28.76
C LEU A 230 -0.88 -9.43 29.27
N ALA A 231 -0.24 -8.62 28.42
CA ALA A 231 0.98 -7.90 28.77
C ALA A 231 0.75 -6.50 29.36
N SER A 232 -0.46 -5.92 29.31
CA SER A 232 -0.62 -4.52 29.74
C SER A 232 -1.74 -4.28 30.77
N ARG A 233 -1.35 -3.70 31.90
CA ARG A 233 -2.21 -2.84 32.73
C ARG A 233 -2.74 -1.60 31.98
N ASN A 234 -2.38 -1.43 30.70
CA ASN A 234 -2.63 -0.26 29.86
C ASN A 234 -3.60 -0.54 28.69
N GLY A 235 -4.35 -1.65 28.72
CA GLY A 235 -5.39 -1.92 27.71
C GLY A 235 -6.45 -0.80 27.62
N SER A 236 -6.58 0.03 28.67
CA SER A 236 -7.42 1.23 28.66
C SER A 236 -6.95 2.27 27.65
N ASP A 237 -5.66 2.58 27.64
CA ASP A 237 -5.08 3.65 26.81
C ASP A 237 -5.17 3.30 25.32
N TYR A 238 -5.15 2.00 25.02
CA TYR A 238 -5.22 1.47 23.66
C TYR A 238 -6.57 1.79 22.99
N TYR A 239 -7.69 1.41 23.62
CA TYR A 239 -9.02 1.66 23.06
C TYR A 239 -9.39 3.14 23.10
N GLU A 240 -8.91 3.90 24.09
CA GLU A 240 -9.03 5.35 24.07
C GLU A 240 -8.34 5.95 22.84
N GLY A 241 -7.14 5.48 22.52
CA GLY A 241 -6.42 5.85 21.29
C GLY A 241 -7.22 5.51 20.04
N ALA A 242 -7.73 4.28 19.94
CA ALA A 242 -8.53 3.85 18.79
C ALA A 242 -9.79 4.70 18.57
N ILE A 243 -10.52 5.06 19.62
CA ILE A 243 -11.69 5.97 19.52
C ILE A 243 -11.27 7.35 19.00
N ARG A 244 -10.16 7.90 19.49
CA ARG A 244 -9.65 9.22 19.05
C ARG A 244 -9.19 9.19 17.59
N ASP A 245 -8.52 8.11 17.18
CA ASP A 245 -8.05 7.94 15.80
C ASP A 245 -9.21 7.74 14.82
N LEU A 246 -10.19 6.90 15.16
CA LEU A 246 -11.41 6.74 14.35
C LEU A 246 -12.19 8.04 14.23
N ALA A 247 -12.25 8.84 15.30
CA ALA A 247 -12.86 10.16 15.26
C ALA A 247 -12.16 11.11 14.28
N GLN A 248 -10.83 11.04 14.14
CA GLN A 248 -10.09 11.84 13.15
C GLN A 248 -10.51 11.51 11.71
N LEU A 249 -10.78 10.24 11.39
CA LEU A 249 -11.26 9.83 10.06
C LEU A 249 -12.58 10.49 9.66
N THR A 250 -13.40 10.86 10.66
CA THR A 250 -14.69 11.51 10.42
C THR A 250 -14.59 13.00 10.11
N ARG A 251 -13.37 13.56 10.06
CA ARG A 251 -13.10 14.97 9.72
C ARG A 251 -13.89 15.95 10.60
N GLY A 252 -14.01 15.61 11.89
CA GLY A 252 -14.66 16.43 12.91
C GLY A 252 -16.15 16.16 13.09
N GLU A 253 -16.75 15.23 12.33
CA GLU A 253 -18.15 14.84 12.56
C GLU A 253 -18.33 14.12 13.91
N TRP A 254 -17.40 13.24 14.25
CA TRP A 254 -17.27 12.62 15.55
C TRP A 254 -16.14 13.32 16.32
N ASN A 255 -16.47 13.93 17.46
CA ASN A 255 -15.51 14.59 18.34
C ASN A 255 -15.77 14.11 19.79
N PRO A 256 -15.36 12.88 20.13
CA PRO A 256 -15.66 12.31 21.43
C PRO A 256 -14.96 13.10 22.54
N GLN A 257 -15.70 13.40 23.60
CA GLN A 257 -15.20 14.03 24.81
C GLN A 257 -15.11 12.99 25.92
N GLN A 258 -14.22 13.23 26.89
CA GLN A 258 -14.08 12.35 28.05
C GLN A 258 -14.02 10.87 27.64
N VAL A 259 -13.07 10.49 26.79
CA VAL A 259 -12.89 9.08 26.42
C VAL A 259 -12.14 8.39 27.55
N TRP A 260 -12.69 7.32 28.10
CA TRP A 260 -12.01 6.46 29.07
C TRP A 260 -12.34 5.00 28.86
N CYS A 261 -11.44 4.12 29.30
CA CYS A 261 -11.64 2.69 29.25
C CYS A 261 -11.37 2.04 30.61
N THR A 262 -12.22 1.08 30.99
CA THR A 262 -12.08 0.36 32.26
C THR A 262 -12.25 -1.14 32.05
N ASN A 263 -11.41 -1.93 32.72
CA ASN A 263 -11.66 -3.36 32.86
C ASN A 263 -12.74 -3.55 33.92
N ASP A 264 -13.84 -4.21 33.56
CA ASP A 264 -14.94 -4.47 34.48
C ASP A 264 -14.64 -5.76 35.27
N GLU A 265 -14.42 -5.64 36.58
CA GLU A 265 -14.12 -6.78 37.45
C GLU A 265 -15.37 -7.66 37.71
N GLU A 266 -16.57 -7.09 37.58
CA GLU A 266 -17.84 -7.79 37.80
C GLU A 266 -18.34 -8.48 36.51
N LYS A 267 -18.03 -7.90 35.35
CA LYS A 267 -18.28 -8.51 34.03
C LYS A 267 -16.96 -8.59 33.26
N PRO A 268 -16.36 -9.79 33.12
CA PRO A 268 -15.09 -9.91 32.44
C PRO A 268 -15.19 -9.31 31.02
N GLY A 269 -14.31 -8.36 30.70
CA GLY A 269 -14.35 -7.59 29.46
C GLY A 269 -13.78 -6.18 29.62
N ILE A 270 -13.86 -5.40 28.53
CA ILE A 270 -13.42 -4.00 28.48
C ILE A 270 -14.64 -3.12 28.25
N SER A 271 -14.80 -2.10 29.08
CA SER A 271 -15.82 -1.07 28.91
C SER A 271 -15.16 0.19 28.37
N ILE A 272 -15.59 0.65 27.20
CA ILE A 272 -15.19 1.91 26.59
C ILE A 272 -16.32 2.90 26.81
N ALA A 273 -16.03 4.11 27.27
CA ALA A 273 -17.03 5.14 27.41
C ALA A 273 -16.53 6.49 26.89
N PHE A 274 -17.46 7.28 26.35
CA PHE A 274 -17.19 8.61 25.83
C PHE A 274 -18.49 9.43 25.74
N ASP A 275 -18.34 10.75 25.72
CA ASP A 275 -19.44 11.69 25.52
C ASP A 275 -19.46 12.22 24.09
N PHE A 276 -20.65 12.32 23.50
CA PHE A 276 -20.85 12.94 22.18
C PHE A 276 -22.23 13.59 22.09
N ARG A 277 -22.30 14.84 21.61
CA ARG A 277 -23.56 15.61 21.46
C ARG A 277 -24.47 15.65 22.71
N ASN A 278 -23.86 15.75 23.90
CA ASN A 278 -24.53 15.71 25.22
C ASN A 278 -25.14 14.36 25.59
N GLU A 279 -24.78 13.29 24.89
CA GLU A 279 -25.12 11.91 25.24
C GLU A 279 -23.87 11.18 25.76
N HIS A 280 -24.09 10.25 26.69
CA HIS A 280 -23.04 9.41 27.25
C HIS A 280 -23.15 7.99 26.66
N PHE A 281 -22.06 7.50 26.07
CA PHE A 281 -21.99 6.20 25.43
C PHE A 281 -21.14 5.26 26.27
N THR A 282 -21.58 4.00 26.39
CA THR A 282 -20.80 2.93 27.01
C THR A 282 -20.88 1.68 26.14
N TRP A 283 -19.73 1.25 25.65
CA TRP A 283 -19.57 0.03 24.86
C TRP A 283 -18.91 -1.04 25.73
N HIS A 284 -19.57 -2.18 25.86
CA HIS A 284 -18.99 -3.34 26.52
C HIS A 284 -18.49 -4.33 25.47
N LEU A 285 -17.19 -4.61 25.53
CA LEU A 285 -16.51 -5.57 24.68
C LEU A 285 -16.42 -6.92 25.40
N ALA A 286 -16.66 -8.00 24.66
CA ALA A 286 -16.71 -9.35 25.20
C ALA A 286 -15.37 -9.77 25.87
N PRO A 287 -15.39 -10.72 26.82
CA PRO A 287 -14.16 -11.21 27.46
C PRO A 287 -13.30 -12.09 26.55
N ALA A 288 -13.92 -12.77 25.57
CA ALA A 288 -13.22 -13.66 24.68
C ALA A 288 -12.49 -12.84 23.62
N ALA A 289 -11.17 -12.94 23.59
CA ALA A 289 -10.31 -12.19 22.66
C ALA A 289 -10.76 -12.29 21.19
N SER A 290 -11.24 -13.46 20.78
CA SER A 290 -11.75 -13.70 19.43
C SER A 290 -13.05 -12.95 19.09
N GLN A 291 -13.84 -12.55 20.08
CA GLN A 291 -15.15 -11.88 19.88
C GLN A 291 -15.05 -10.36 19.96
N VAL A 292 -13.91 -9.82 20.40
CA VAL A 292 -13.83 -8.38 20.60
C VAL A 292 -13.76 -7.57 19.32
N PRO A 293 -12.99 -7.93 18.28
CA PRO A 293 -13.06 -7.21 17.01
C PRO A 293 -14.50 -7.10 16.50
N GLU A 294 -15.25 -8.22 16.55
CA GLU A 294 -16.63 -8.28 16.08
C GLU A 294 -17.56 -7.40 16.93
N THR A 295 -17.46 -7.45 18.26
CA THR A 295 -18.28 -6.60 19.13
C THR A 295 -17.92 -5.11 19.01
N PHE A 296 -16.65 -4.79 18.83
CA PHE A 296 -16.19 -3.41 18.60
C PHE A 296 -16.71 -2.88 17.26
N SER A 297 -16.53 -3.62 16.16
CA SER A 297 -17.04 -3.27 14.84
C SER A 297 -18.57 -3.14 14.84
N ALA A 298 -19.29 -3.98 15.59
CA ALA A 298 -20.74 -3.87 15.73
C ALA A 298 -21.16 -2.58 16.45
N HIS A 299 -20.52 -2.23 17.57
CA HIS A 299 -20.77 -0.97 18.27
C HIS A 299 -20.46 0.25 17.40
N LEU A 300 -19.32 0.20 16.70
CA LEU A 300 -18.89 1.27 15.79
C LEU A 300 -19.89 1.49 14.65
N THR A 301 -20.38 0.40 14.03
CA THR A 301 -21.39 0.45 12.96
C THR A 301 -22.73 1.00 13.46
N LEU A 302 -23.19 0.55 14.64
CA LEU A 302 -24.43 1.04 15.23
C LEU A 302 -24.34 2.54 15.56
N PHE A 303 -23.22 2.97 16.14
CA PHE A 303 -22.96 4.37 16.43
C PHE A 303 -22.92 5.20 15.14
N ALA A 304 -22.17 4.78 14.13
CA ALA A 304 -22.06 5.53 12.88
C ALA A 304 -23.41 5.67 12.18
N LYS A 305 -24.23 4.61 12.17
CA LYS A 305 -25.57 4.60 11.61
C LYS A 305 -26.47 5.69 12.20
N ASP A 306 -26.45 5.86 13.52
CA ASP A 306 -27.38 6.73 14.23
C ASP A 306 -26.86 8.17 14.36
N PHE A 307 -25.54 8.36 14.41
CA PHE A 307 -24.93 9.63 14.81
C PHE A 307 -24.09 10.33 13.73
N LEU A 308 -23.63 9.57 12.74
CA LEU A 308 -22.74 10.06 11.69
C LEU A 308 -23.42 10.05 10.31
N SER A 309 -22.80 10.66 9.32
CA SER A 309 -23.28 10.82 7.94
C SER A 309 -22.77 9.69 7.03
N GLY A 310 -21.58 9.17 7.36
CA GLY A 310 -20.95 8.01 6.77
C GLY A 310 -21.20 6.73 7.56
N ASP A 311 -20.34 5.76 7.30
CA ASP A 311 -20.24 4.50 8.03
C ASP A 311 -18.79 3.98 7.99
N PHE A 312 -18.45 3.10 8.92
CA PHE A 312 -17.13 2.47 8.94
C PHE A 312 -17.15 1.15 8.18
N VAL A 313 -16.12 0.92 7.37
CA VAL A 313 -15.83 -0.36 6.72
C VAL A 313 -14.57 -0.93 7.35
N GLU A 314 -14.69 -2.12 7.90
CA GLU A 314 -13.56 -2.91 8.39
C GLU A 314 -13.03 -3.78 7.25
N VAL A 315 -11.73 -3.65 6.97
CA VAL A 315 -10.98 -4.54 6.11
C VAL A 315 -10.04 -5.33 7.01
N ARG A 316 -10.28 -6.63 7.11
CA ARG A 316 -9.43 -7.52 7.91
C ARG A 316 -8.10 -7.71 7.20
N MET A 317 -7.03 -7.53 7.96
CA MET A 317 -5.65 -7.67 7.50
C MET A 317 -5.00 -8.89 8.14
N ASN A 318 -3.71 -9.07 7.88
CA ASN A 318 -2.94 -10.19 8.37
C ASN A 318 -2.75 -10.10 9.88
N GLN A 319 -2.48 -11.23 10.52
CA GLN A 319 -2.04 -11.28 11.93
C GLN A 319 -2.99 -10.63 12.94
N GLY A 320 -4.29 -10.53 12.62
CA GLY A 320 -5.30 -9.93 13.50
C GLY A 320 -5.39 -8.41 13.42
N GLU A 321 -4.75 -7.79 12.42
CA GLU A 321 -4.89 -6.37 12.16
C GLU A 321 -6.17 -6.05 11.39
N SER A 322 -6.67 -4.83 11.53
CA SER A 322 -7.83 -4.35 10.79
C SER A 322 -7.63 -2.91 10.37
N ALA A 323 -7.95 -2.63 9.11
CA ALA A 323 -8.02 -1.29 8.57
C ALA A 323 -9.47 -0.81 8.61
N TYR A 324 -9.68 0.36 9.19
CA TYR A 324 -10.99 1.00 9.23
C TYR A 324 -11.01 2.18 8.27
N LEU A 325 -11.99 2.19 7.38
CA LEU A 325 -12.24 3.30 6.45
C LEU A 325 -13.56 3.95 6.84
N TYR A 326 -13.59 5.29 6.92
CA TYR A 326 -14.82 6.05 7.09
C TYR A 326 -15.30 6.54 5.73
N LEU A 327 -16.40 5.96 5.25
CA LEU A 327 -16.89 6.15 3.87
C LEU A 327 -18.31 6.73 3.85
N PRO A 328 -18.72 7.40 2.76
CA PRO A 328 -20.12 7.75 2.55
C PRO A 328 -21.01 6.51 2.71
N ARG A 329 -22.13 6.65 3.42
CA ARG A 329 -22.98 5.51 3.83
C ARG A 329 -23.42 4.60 2.66
N ALA A 330 -23.70 5.19 1.49
CA ALA A 330 -24.06 4.41 0.31
C ALA A 330 -22.91 3.50 -0.15
N THR A 331 -21.69 4.02 -0.17
CA THR A 331 -20.46 3.29 -0.50
C THR A 331 -20.16 2.22 0.54
N ALA A 332 -20.19 2.57 1.83
CA ALA A 332 -19.93 1.60 2.90
C ALA A 332 -20.92 0.41 2.86
N LYS A 333 -22.21 0.67 2.64
CA LYS A 333 -23.23 -0.37 2.48
C LYS A 333 -23.02 -1.24 1.25
N ALA A 334 -22.53 -0.67 0.15
CA ALA A 334 -22.22 -1.45 -1.04
C ALA A 334 -21.08 -2.44 -0.75
N LEU A 335 -20.01 -1.97 -0.10
CA LEU A 335 -18.86 -2.79 0.29
C LEU A 335 -19.24 -3.91 1.30
N GLN A 336 -20.02 -3.59 2.32
CA GLN A 336 -20.50 -4.56 3.33
C GLN A 336 -21.42 -5.64 2.73
N ARG A 337 -22.16 -5.33 1.66
CA ARG A 337 -22.95 -6.35 0.93
C ARG A 337 -22.05 -7.29 0.16
N SER A 338 -21.04 -6.76 -0.53
CA SER A 338 -20.07 -7.57 -1.26
C SER A 338 -19.26 -8.52 -0.39
N SER A 339 -19.09 -8.22 0.91
CA SER A 339 -18.44 -9.11 1.88
C SER A 339 -19.38 -10.16 2.47
N SER A 340 -20.69 -9.89 2.55
CA SER A 340 -21.69 -10.79 3.13
C SER A 340 -22.21 -11.86 2.16
N GLU A 341 -22.03 -11.65 0.86
CA GLU A 341 -22.45 -12.59 -0.21
C GLU A 341 -21.42 -13.70 -0.48
N ARG A 342 -20.38 -13.81 0.35
CA ARG A 342 -19.33 -14.83 0.32
C ARG A 342 -19.38 -15.67 1.58
#